data_AF-A0A7S2N9D5-F1
#
_entry.id   AF-A0A7S2N9D5-F1
#
_cell.length_a   1.000
_cell.length_b   1.000
_cell.length_c   1.000
_cell.angle_alpha   90.00
_cell.angle_beta   90.00
_cell.angle_gamma   90.00
#
_symmetry.space_group_name_H-M   'P 1'
#
loop_
_entity.id
_entity.type
_entity.pdbx_description
1 polymer ?
#
loop_
_entity_poly.entity_id
_entity_poly.type
_entity_poly.pdbx_seq_one_letter_code
_entity_poly.pdbx_strand_id
1 'polypeptide(L)'
;SEWFDYAVSLVVVTNAILTGVEVQVEAAGSSRPIGLVACEYFCSTVFALELILRCLGQGRDFCSKGQRLWAVSDTVLVIFSLVELIVDLTSDEEGGGVVQVGSSGRLLKIIKMFRILRLLRMVRFLSELRVMAHMIANSMMSLFWLFTLLAILVYVFSIILTQGATEYLKEESEDLVVRDRYGALFATMYTLFQAMCGGVSWGDVTTPLQRVGPFYFVFALVYIFFCIFSVLNIVTGVFVDGAIELAKQDRSMLLAKEIQAREASAAHLEELLTEMDADGDKILTQEEFFESMEKPNIKMNMAALSVDPGEAHMLFSILDEDGDGAVSIPEFVEGMQRLKGEAKAFDVHMLMYANRHLLHVCSGLFDWLAENKSELNELGLSVHSFPL
;
A
#
# COMPACT_ATOMS: atom_id res chain seq x y z
N SER A 1 17.24 19.43 -0.57
CA SER A 1 18.60 18.96 -0.30
C SER A 1 18.48 17.88 0.76
N GLU A 2 18.99 16.67 0.50
CA GLU A 2 18.82 15.55 1.44
C GLU A 2 19.40 15.84 2.82
N TRP A 3 20.52 16.56 2.88
CA TRP A 3 21.14 17.00 4.15
C TRP A 3 20.22 17.87 5.01
N PHE A 4 19.42 18.73 4.37
CA PHE A 4 18.43 19.55 5.07
C PHE A 4 17.33 18.67 5.69
N ASP A 5 16.85 17.67 4.94
CA ASP A 5 15.81 16.76 5.42
C ASP A 5 16.32 15.83 6.54
N TYR A 6 17.57 15.35 6.48
CA TYR A 6 18.19 14.60 7.57
C TYR A 6 18.37 15.43 8.84
N ALA A 7 18.82 16.69 8.71
CA ALA A 7 19.00 17.59 9.85
C ALA A 7 17.66 17.87 10.56
N VAL A 8 16.60 18.16 9.79
CA VAL A 8 15.27 18.36 10.35
C VAL A 8 14.73 17.07 10.98
N SER A 9 14.95 15.92 10.36
CA SER A 9 14.54 14.62 10.91
C SER A 9 15.15 14.37 12.29
N LEU A 10 16.44 14.69 12.47
CA LEU A 10 17.13 14.57 13.76
C LEU A 10 16.49 15.47 14.83
N VAL A 11 16.12 16.71 14.47
CA VAL A 11 15.42 17.64 15.37
C VAL A 11 14.05 17.10 15.77
N VAL A 12 13.33 16.44 14.85
CA VAL A 12 12.01 15.83 15.14
C VAL A 12 12.16 14.68 16.13
N VAL A 13 13.14 13.80 15.91
CA VAL A 13 13.45 12.68 16.83
C VAL A 13 13.82 13.20 18.21
N THR A 14 14.68 14.22 18.25
CA THR A 14 15.09 14.86 19.50
C THR A 14 13.88 15.46 20.22
N ASN A 15 13.05 16.23 19.53
CA ASN A 15 11.84 16.84 20.08
C ASN A 15 10.85 15.80 20.63
N ALA A 16 10.73 14.63 19.98
CA ALA A 16 9.87 13.56 20.47
C ALA A 16 10.39 12.95 21.78
N ILE A 17 11.70 12.71 21.87
CA ILE A 17 12.33 12.21 23.11
C ILE A 17 12.15 13.22 24.23
N LEU A 18 12.38 14.52 23.96
CA LEU A 18 12.18 15.59 24.94
C LEU A 18 10.73 15.66 25.42
N THR A 19 9.76 15.51 24.52
CA THR A 19 8.33 15.42 24.87
C THR A 19 8.05 14.25 25.82
N GLY A 20 8.67 13.09 25.60
CA GLY A 20 8.54 11.93 26.49
C GLY A 20 9.12 12.18 27.89
N VAL A 21 10.31 12.81 27.96
CA VAL A 21 10.94 13.21 29.22
C VAL A 21 10.08 14.22 29.97
N GLU A 22 9.50 15.18 29.26
CA GLU A 22 8.61 16.19 29.83
C GLU A 22 7.38 15.57 30.49
N VAL A 23 6.71 14.66 29.78
CA VAL A 23 5.55 13.91 30.33
C VAL A 23 5.94 13.14 31.59
N GLN A 24 7.13 12.53 31.62
CA GLN A 24 7.62 11.81 32.80
C GLN A 24 7.91 12.75 34.00
N VAL A 25 8.51 13.91 33.75
CA VAL A 25 8.79 14.92 34.78
C VAL A 25 7.50 15.50 35.36
N GLU A 26 6.52 15.76 34.51
CA GLU A 26 5.19 16.25 34.91
C GLU A 26 4.41 15.19 35.69
N ALA A 27 4.47 13.92 35.27
CA ALA A 27 3.90 12.80 36.01
C ALA A 27 4.54 12.58 37.39
N ALA A 28 5.83 12.89 37.53
CA ALA A 28 6.55 12.87 38.80
C ALA A 28 6.26 14.09 39.69
N GLY A 29 5.42 15.03 39.25
CA GLY A 29 5.08 16.24 40.01
C GLY A 29 6.23 17.23 40.16
N SER A 30 7.30 17.09 39.37
CA SER A 30 8.48 17.95 39.42
C SER A 30 8.31 19.15 38.49
N SER A 31 8.89 20.30 38.85
CA SER A 31 8.92 21.45 37.96
C SER A 31 9.81 21.18 36.75
N ARG A 32 9.43 21.74 35.59
CA ARG A 32 10.15 21.51 34.33
C ARG A 32 11.54 22.14 34.42
N PRO A 33 12.62 21.39 34.15
CA PRO A 33 13.96 21.96 34.16
C PRO A 33 14.11 22.99 33.03
N ILE A 34 14.75 24.12 33.32
CA ILE A 34 14.91 25.24 32.37
C ILE A 34 15.56 24.80 31.05
N GLY A 35 16.52 23.87 31.12
CA GLY A 35 17.17 23.31 29.93
C GLY A 35 16.20 22.57 28.99
N LEU A 36 15.20 21.86 29.54
CA LEU A 36 14.20 21.14 28.75
C LEU A 36 13.29 22.13 28.01
N VAL A 37 12.83 23.17 28.70
CA VAL A 37 12.00 24.24 28.12
C VAL A 37 12.75 24.99 27.01
N ALA A 38 14.03 25.32 27.24
CA ALA A 38 14.87 25.98 26.24
C ALA A 38 15.04 25.12 24.97
N CYS A 39 15.24 23.81 25.12
CA CYS A 39 15.33 22.89 23.98
C CYS A 39 14.03 22.80 23.19
N GLU A 40 12.87 22.86 23.83
CA GLU A 40 11.56 22.85 23.15
C GLU A 40 11.30 24.12 22.35
N TYR A 41 11.63 25.29 22.92
CA TYR A 41 11.55 26.56 22.21
C TYR A 41 12.51 26.59 21.01
N PHE A 42 13.72 26.05 21.17
CA PHE A 42 14.65 25.88 20.06
C PHE A 42 14.04 25.01 18.95
N CYS A 43 13.53 23.82 19.28
CA CYS A 43 12.90 22.94 18.31
C CYS A 43 11.72 23.62 17.59
N SER A 44 10.83 24.28 18.33
CA SER A 44 9.67 25.00 17.78
C SER A 44 10.07 26.11 16.82
N THR A 45 11.14 26.84 17.14
CA THR A 45 11.69 27.89 16.28
C THR A 45 12.28 27.31 15.00
N VAL A 46 13.05 26.22 15.11
CA VAL A 46 13.60 25.51 13.94
C VAL A 46 12.47 25.05 13.01
N PHE A 47 11.36 24.54 13.55
CA PHE A 47 10.22 24.11 12.73
C PHE A 47 9.47 25.27 12.06
N ALA A 48 9.32 26.41 12.75
CA ALA A 48 8.74 27.60 12.15
C ALA A 48 9.61 28.11 10.98
N LEU A 49 10.94 28.14 11.17
CA LEU A 49 11.89 28.51 10.14
C LEU A 49 11.89 27.52 8.97
N GLU A 50 11.86 26.22 9.24
CA GLU A 50 11.74 25.17 8.24
C GLU A 50 10.50 25.38 7.36
N LEU A 51 9.33 25.61 7.98
CA LEU A 51 8.08 25.84 7.26
C LEU A 51 8.16 27.10 6.38
N ILE A 52 8.72 28.18 6.90
CA ILE A 52 8.93 29.43 6.14
C ILE A 52 9.85 29.17 4.93
N LEU A 53 10.98 28.50 5.14
CA LEU A 53 11.92 28.18 4.07
C LEU A 53 11.29 27.30 2.99
N ARG A 54 10.49 26.30 3.38
CA ARG A 54 9.75 25.44 2.44
C ARG A 54 8.69 26.22 1.66
N CYS A 55 7.96 27.10 2.32
CA CYS A 55 6.96 27.97 1.69
C CYS A 55 7.61 28.92 0.67
N LEU A 56 8.74 29.55 1.03
CA LEU A 56 9.48 30.45 0.13
C LEU A 56 10.15 29.72 -1.03
N GLY A 57 10.68 28.51 -0.79
CA GLY A 57 11.39 27.73 -1.80
C GLY A 57 10.47 27.05 -2.82
N GLN A 58 9.29 26.56 -2.39
CA GLN A 58 8.33 25.86 -3.26
C GLN A 58 7.21 26.76 -3.79
N GLY A 59 7.00 27.94 -3.19
CA GLY A 59 6.04 28.94 -3.68
C GLY A 59 4.61 28.37 -3.85
N ARG A 60 4.04 28.53 -5.05
CA ARG A 60 2.68 28.02 -5.38
C ARG A 60 2.61 26.49 -5.47
N ASP A 61 3.74 25.82 -5.66
CA ASP A 61 3.80 24.36 -5.77
C ASP A 61 3.80 23.66 -4.40
N PHE A 62 3.97 24.42 -3.31
CA PHE A 62 3.81 23.93 -1.92
C PHE A 62 2.43 23.28 -1.67
N CYS A 63 1.39 23.75 -2.39
CA CYS A 63 0.02 23.21 -2.32
C CYS A 63 -0.36 22.36 -3.55
N SER A 64 0.62 21.81 -4.27
CA SER A 64 0.38 20.87 -5.37
C SER A 64 -0.42 19.64 -4.91
N LYS A 65 -1.24 19.09 -5.81
CA LYS A 65 -2.26 18.05 -5.52
C LYS A 65 -1.74 16.83 -4.75
N GLY A 66 -0.46 16.46 -4.90
CA GLY A 66 0.15 15.32 -4.21
C GLY A 66 0.72 15.60 -2.81
N GLN A 67 1.14 16.84 -2.52
CA GLN A 67 1.80 17.20 -1.24
C GLN A 67 0.91 18.06 -0.32
N ARG A 68 -0.24 18.52 -0.82
CA ARG A 68 -1.14 19.46 -0.12
C ARG A 68 -1.58 18.98 1.26
N LEU A 69 -1.90 17.69 1.44
CA LEU A 69 -2.35 17.17 2.73
C LEU A 69 -1.25 17.28 3.81
N TRP A 70 -0.01 16.98 3.42
CA TRP A 70 1.15 17.04 4.30
C TRP A 70 1.56 18.49 4.59
N ALA A 71 1.53 19.35 3.58
CA ALA A 71 1.78 20.78 3.72
C ALA A 71 0.77 21.45 4.68
N VAL A 72 -0.52 21.09 4.56
CA VAL A 72 -1.57 21.59 5.47
C VAL A 72 -1.35 21.06 6.88
N SER A 73 -1.04 19.76 7.04
CA SER A 73 -0.74 19.17 8.34
C SER A 73 0.44 19.86 9.03
N ASP A 74 1.57 20.03 8.33
CA ASP A 74 2.75 20.72 8.88
C ASP A 74 2.44 22.15 9.31
N THR A 75 1.68 22.88 8.47
CA THR A 75 1.24 24.25 8.78
C THR A 75 0.39 24.30 10.04
N VAL A 76 -0.61 23.42 10.15
CA VAL A 76 -1.50 23.33 11.33
C VAL A 76 -0.70 23.00 12.58
N LEU A 77 0.22 22.04 12.50
CA LEU A 77 1.05 21.65 13.64
C LEU A 77 1.97 22.78 14.09
N VAL A 78 2.56 23.55 13.18
CA VAL A 78 3.41 24.70 13.54
C VAL A 78 2.57 25.80 14.19
N ILE A 79 1.37 26.08 13.67
CA ILE A 79 0.43 27.03 14.29
C ILE A 79 0.10 26.60 15.72
N PHE A 80 -0.21 25.32 15.96
CA PHE A 80 -0.46 24.83 17.32
C PHE A 80 0.74 25.03 18.24
N SER A 81 1.96 24.73 17.78
CA SER A 81 3.18 24.96 18.58
C SER A 81 3.41 26.45 18.90
N LEU A 82 3.09 27.35 17.96
CA LEU A 82 3.21 28.80 18.19
C LEU A 82 2.14 29.31 19.16
N VAL A 83 0.90 28.82 19.06
CA VAL A 83 -0.17 29.15 20.00
C VAL A 83 0.19 28.69 21.41
N GLU A 84 0.72 27.48 21.56
CA GLU A 84 1.20 26.96 22.85
C GLU A 84 2.32 27.83 23.43
N LEU A 85 3.31 28.20 22.62
CA LEU A 85 4.42 29.09 23.02
C LEU A 85 3.91 30.46 23.49
N ILE A 86 2.95 31.07 22.78
CA ILE A 86 2.35 32.35 23.18
C ILE A 86 1.58 32.20 24.50
N VAL A 87 0.85 31.10 24.66
CA VAL A 87 0.11 30.81 25.90
C VAL A 87 1.08 30.69 27.07
N ASP A 88 2.17 29.93 26.95
CA ASP A 88 3.13 29.74 28.05
C ASP A 88 3.85 31.05 28.41
N LEU A 89 4.26 31.86 27.42
CA LEU A 89 4.89 33.16 27.68
C LEU A 89 3.97 34.17 28.38
N THR A 90 2.67 34.15 28.05
CA THR A 90 1.67 35.04 28.70
C THR A 90 1.21 34.52 30.05
N SER A 91 1.51 33.26 30.40
CA SER A 91 1.11 32.62 31.66
C SER A 91 2.09 32.89 32.81
N ASP A 92 3.37 33.15 32.50
CA ASP A 92 4.45 33.27 33.49
C ASP A 92 4.67 34.70 34.03
N GLU A 93 4.04 35.73 33.45
CA GLU A 93 4.08 37.08 34.04
C GLU A 93 3.02 37.22 35.15
N GLU A 94 3.47 37.21 36.41
CA GLU A 94 2.70 37.49 37.63
C GLU A 94 2.09 38.93 37.70
N GLY A 95 1.97 39.66 36.60
CA GLY A 95 1.76 41.10 36.61
C GLY A 95 0.87 41.67 35.50
N GLY A 96 -0.42 41.30 35.49
CA GLY A 96 -1.51 42.19 35.07
C GLY A 96 -1.70 42.47 33.57
N GLY A 97 -2.77 41.90 33.00
CA GLY A 97 -3.38 42.42 31.78
C GLY A 97 -4.13 41.40 30.94
N VAL A 98 -5.42 41.19 31.26
CA VAL A 98 -6.47 40.62 30.39
C VAL A 98 -6.05 39.30 29.71
N VAL A 99 -6.22 38.14 30.35
CA VAL A 99 -7.48 37.40 30.28
C VAL A 99 -7.75 36.72 31.62
N GLN A 100 -8.75 37.20 32.36
CA GLN A 100 -9.35 36.41 33.43
C GLN A 100 -10.12 35.25 32.78
N VAL A 101 -9.40 34.16 32.54
CA VAL A 101 -9.90 32.92 31.93
C VAL A 101 -10.76 32.15 32.97
N GLY A 102 -11.88 32.76 33.37
CA GLY A 102 -13.00 32.00 33.95
C GLY A 102 -13.60 31.13 32.86
N SER A 103 -13.72 29.82 33.08
CA SER A 103 -14.11 28.76 32.11
C SER A 103 -13.02 28.22 31.16
N SER A 104 -12.12 29.06 30.62
CA SER A 104 -11.17 28.62 29.57
C SER A 104 -9.90 27.90 30.08
N GLY A 105 -9.75 27.66 31.39
CA GLY A 105 -8.67 26.82 31.93
C GLY A 105 -8.76 25.36 31.45
N ARG A 106 -9.97 24.89 31.13
CA ARG A 106 -10.19 23.59 30.46
C ARG A 106 -9.74 23.62 29.00
N LEU A 107 -10.00 24.70 28.27
CA LEU A 107 -9.53 24.84 26.88
C LEU A 107 -8.01 24.98 26.83
N LEU A 108 -7.39 25.72 27.75
CA LEU A 108 -5.93 25.81 27.86
C LEU A 108 -5.31 24.44 28.15
N LYS A 109 -5.91 23.63 29.02
CA LYS A 109 -5.48 22.24 29.25
C LYS A 109 -5.60 21.38 27.99
N ILE A 110 -6.67 21.53 27.22
CA ILE A 110 -6.84 20.82 25.94
C ILE A 110 -5.79 21.26 24.91
N ILE A 111 -5.49 22.56 24.82
CA ILE A 111 -4.41 23.09 23.97
C ILE A 111 -3.06 22.49 24.37
N LYS A 112 -2.77 22.40 25.67
CA LYS A 112 -1.57 21.75 26.19
C LYS A 112 -1.52 20.24 25.90
N MET A 113 -2.65 19.55 25.70
CA MET A 113 -2.66 18.15 25.26
C MET A 113 -2.33 18.00 23.77
N PHE A 114 -2.62 19.02 22.95
CA PHE A 114 -2.32 18.99 21.52
C PHE A 114 -0.83 19.09 21.19
N ARG A 115 0.03 19.42 22.16
CA ARG A 115 1.49 19.35 22.00
C ARG A 115 1.97 17.99 21.52
N ILE A 116 1.27 16.91 21.88
CA ILE A 116 1.57 15.53 21.43
C ILE A 116 1.45 15.39 19.91
N LEU A 117 0.59 16.20 19.26
CA LEU A 117 0.45 16.16 17.80
C LEU A 117 1.74 16.55 17.08
N ARG A 118 2.69 17.25 17.72
CA ARG A 118 4.01 17.54 17.15
C ARG A 118 4.81 16.27 16.84
N LEU A 119 4.49 15.13 17.48
CA LEU A 119 5.06 13.82 17.19
C LEU A 119 4.63 13.27 15.82
N LEU A 120 3.45 13.67 15.32
CA LEU A 120 2.95 13.25 14.01
C LEU A 120 3.86 13.75 12.87
N ARG A 121 4.70 14.77 13.14
CA ARG A 121 5.74 15.22 12.20
C ARG A 121 6.77 14.14 11.87
N MET A 122 6.94 13.10 12.70
CA MET A 122 7.82 11.96 12.38
C MET A 122 7.31 11.16 11.18
N VAL A 123 5.98 11.05 11.04
CA VAL A 123 5.33 10.24 10.00
C VAL A 123 5.71 10.76 8.61
N ARG A 124 5.99 12.06 8.45
CA ARG A 124 6.37 12.64 7.15
C ARG A 124 7.77 12.27 6.67
N PHE A 125 8.67 11.92 7.60
CA PHE A 125 10.08 11.62 7.30
C PHE A 125 10.33 10.15 7.01
N LEU A 126 9.45 9.29 7.49
CA LEU A 126 9.52 7.87 7.24
C LEU A 126 8.67 7.57 6.01
N SER A 127 9.32 7.49 4.84
CA SER A 127 8.67 7.13 3.55
C SER A 127 7.76 5.91 3.70
N GLU A 128 8.25 4.89 4.40
CA GLU A 128 7.52 3.66 4.68
C GLU A 128 6.27 3.91 5.55
N LEU A 129 6.35 4.76 6.59
CA LEU A 129 5.18 5.11 7.40
C LEU A 129 4.15 5.91 6.61
N ARG A 130 4.55 6.77 5.67
CA ARG A 130 3.60 7.51 4.82
C ARG A 130 2.80 6.56 3.92
N VAL A 131 3.47 5.58 3.33
CA VAL A 131 2.81 4.56 2.49
C VAL A 131 1.84 3.75 3.36
N MET A 132 2.28 3.26 4.52
CA MET A 132 1.41 2.54 5.46
C MET A 132 0.23 3.40 5.94
N ALA A 133 0.45 4.67 6.29
CA ALA A 133 -0.59 5.58 6.73
C ALA A 133 -1.60 5.88 5.60
N HIS A 134 -1.15 5.98 4.35
CA HIS A 134 -2.04 6.12 3.20
C HIS A 134 -2.89 4.86 2.98
N MET A 135 -2.30 3.67 3.15
CA MET A 135 -3.04 2.40 3.09
C MET A 135 -4.09 2.29 4.21
N ILE A 136 -3.74 2.70 5.44
CA ILE A 136 -4.69 2.78 6.56
C ILE A 136 -5.80 3.79 6.25
N ALA A 137 -5.47 5.00 5.80
CA ALA A 137 -6.46 6.03 5.48
C ALA A 137 -7.44 5.58 4.38
N ASN A 138 -6.95 4.87 3.36
CA ASN A 138 -7.80 4.34 2.29
C ASN A 138 -8.73 3.22 2.80
N SER A 139 -8.30 2.42 3.78
CA SER A 139 -9.14 1.40 4.42
C SER A 139 -10.08 1.96 5.51
N MET A 140 -9.82 3.15 6.05
CA MET A 140 -10.70 3.77 7.06
C MET A 140 -12.13 4.01 6.54
N MET A 141 -12.32 4.22 5.23
CA MET A 141 -13.65 4.47 4.67
C MET A 141 -14.56 3.25 4.78
N SER A 142 -14.06 2.03 4.56
CA SER A 142 -14.84 0.81 4.74
C SER A 142 -15.12 0.53 6.22
N LEU A 143 -14.13 0.78 7.09
CA LEU A 143 -14.29 0.66 8.54
C LEU A 143 -15.28 1.66 9.10
N PHE A 144 -15.34 2.87 8.55
CA PHE A 144 -16.28 3.90 8.98
C PHE A 144 -17.74 3.42 8.86
N TRP A 145 -18.11 2.83 7.72
CA TRP A 145 -19.46 2.31 7.52
C TRP A 145 -19.77 1.12 8.44
N LEU A 146 -18.80 0.24 8.66
CA LEU A 146 -18.91 -0.87 9.60
C LEU A 146 -19.15 -0.37 11.04
N PHE A 147 -18.36 0.58 11.52
CA PHE A 147 -18.55 1.18 12.84
C PHE A 147 -19.87 1.96 12.94
N THR A 148 -20.31 2.60 11.85
CA THR A 148 -21.60 3.29 11.81
C THR A 148 -22.75 2.30 11.99
N LEU A 149 -22.74 1.18 11.25
CA LEU A 149 -23.72 0.11 11.41
C LEU A 149 -23.73 -0.44 12.83
N LEU A 150 -22.54 -0.66 13.40
CA LEU A 150 -22.38 -1.14 14.77
C LEU A 150 -22.94 -0.15 15.81
N ALA A 151 -22.65 1.14 15.64
CA ALA A 151 -23.14 2.19 16.53
C ALA A 151 -24.67 2.28 16.49
N ILE A 152 -25.29 2.18 15.30
CA ILE A 152 -26.75 2.15 15.15
C ILE A 152 -27.34 0.94 15.88
N LEU A 153 -26.72 -0.23 15.75
CA LEU A 153 -27.17 -1.43 16.44
C LEU A 153 -27.11 -1.25 17.97
N VAL A 154 -25.96 -0.84 18.50
CA VAL A 154 -25.79 -0.58 19.95
C VAL A 154 -26.82 0.45 20.43
N TYR A 155 -27.06 1.50 19.66
CA TYR A 155 -28.02 2.55 19.98
C TYR A 155 -29.46 2.02 20.10
N VAL A 156 -29.93 1.21 19.13
CA VAL A 156 -31.29 0.65 19.14
C VAL A 156 -31.51 -0.25 20.35
N PHE A 157 -30.56 -1.15 20.65
CA PHE A 157 -30.66 -2.01 21.83
C PHE A 157 -30.61 -1.20 23.13
N SER A 158 -29.79 -0.15 23.16
CA SER A 158 -29.65 0.70 24.34
C SER A 158 -30.94 1.43 24.69
N ILE A 159 -31.69 1.93 23.70
CA ILE A 159 -32.96 2.62 23.96
C ILE A 159 -33.92 1.72 24.74
N ILE A 160 -34.11 0.48 24.30
CA ILE A 160 -35.07 -0.45 24.90
C ILE A 160 -34.66 -0.82 26.33
N LEU A 161 -33.37 -1.09 26.55
CA LEU A 161 -32.86 -1.43 27.88
C LEU A 161 -32.88 -0.24 28.83
N THR A 162 -32.52 0.97 28.38
CA THR A 162 -32.62 2.20 29.18
C THR A 162 -34.08 2.49 29.53
N GLN A 163 -35.02 2.28 28.61
CA GLN A 163 -36.45 2.46 28.88
C GLN A 163 -36.93 1.50 29.99
N GLY A 164 -36.61 0.21 29.88
CA GLY A 164 -36.94 -0.77 30.92
C GLY A 164 -36.32 -0.48 32.27
N ALA A 165 -35.03 -0.12 32.28
CA ALA A 165 -34.35 0.29 33.51
C ALA A 165 -34.96 1.56 34.12
N THR A 166 -35.35 2.53 33.30
CA THR A 166 -36.00 3.76 33.78
C THR A 166 -37.36 3.47 34.42
N GLU A 167 -38.12 2.53 33.88
CA GLU A 167 -39.40 2.11 34.47
C GLU A 167 -39.20 1.39 35.80
N TYR A 168 -38.28 0.42 35.86
CA TYR A 168 -37.91 -0.29 37.09
C TYR A 168 -37.37 0.64 38.19
N LEU A 169 -36.49 1.59 37.83
CA LEU A 169 -35.87 2.53 38.79
C LEU A 169 -36.87 3.56 39.36
N LYS A 170 -38.08 3.70 38.80
CA LYS A 170 -39.15 4.48 39.43
C LYS A 170 -39.71 3.79 40.66
N GLU A 171 -39.71 2.46 40.67
CA GLU A 171 -40.19 1.64 41.78
C GLU A 171 -39.04 1.33 42.75
N GLU A 172 -37.89 0.89 42.23
CA GLU A 172 -36.73 0.46 43.01
C GLU A 172 -35.53 1.41 42.80
N SER A 173 -35.64 2.62 43.34
CA SER A 173 -34.68 3.71 43.07
C SER A 173 -33.27 3.51 43.65
N GLU A 174 -33.09 2.55 44.56
CA GLU A 174 -31.83 2.27 45.23
C GLU A 174 -30.94 1.24 44.50
N ASP A 175 -31.38 0.64 43.39
CA ASP A 175 -30.54 -0.28 42.61
C ASP A 175 -29.47 0.47 41.80
N LEU A 176 -28.36 0.77 42.48
CA LEU A 176 -27.21 1.48 41.92
C LEU A 176 -26.60 0.73 40.72
N VAL A 177 -26.68 -0.60 40.69
CA VAL A 177 -26.09 -1.40 39.60
C VAL A 177 -26.87 -1.18 38.31
N VAL A 178 -28.21 -1.21 38.38
CA VAL A 178 -29.07 -0.91 37.24
C VAL A 178 -28.94 0.56 36.85
N ARG A 179 -28.85 1.47 37.82
CA ARG A 179 -28.69 2.91 37.57
C ARG A 179 -27.39 3.26 36.87
N ASP A 180 -26.26 2.71 37.30
CA ASP A 180 -24.94 3.02 36.73
C ASP A 180 -24.79 2.48 35.31
N ARG A 181 -25.35 1.29 35.04
CA ARG A 181 -25.22 0.62 33.73
C ARG A 181 -26.29 1.01 32.73
N TYR A 182 -27.53 1.20 33.20
CA TYR A 182 -28.72 1.35 32.37
C TYR A 182 -29.51 2.64 32.61
N GLY A 183 -29.18 3.42 33.63
CA GLY A 183 -29.92 4.63 34.00
C GLY A 183 -29.75 5.81 33.04
N ALA A 184 -28.79 5.74 32.12
CA ALA A 184 -28.62 6.71 31.04
C ALA A 184 -28.35 5.99 29.71
N LEU A 185 -28.78 6.62 28.61
CA LEU A 185 -28.62 6.05 27.27
C LEU A 185 -27.15 5.80 26.93
N PHE A 186 -26.29 6.79 27.15
CA PHE A 186 -24.86 6.65 26.87
C PHE A 186 -24.18 5.62 27.79
N ALA A 187 -24.61 5.54 29.06
CA ALA A 187 -24.12 4.51 29.98
C ALA A 187 -24.51 3.10 29.52
N THR A 188 -25.71 2.95 28.97
CA THR A 188 -26.18 1.69 28.39
C THR A 188 -25.38 1.33 27.14
N MET A 189 -25.20 2.30 26.23
CA MET A 189 -24.37 2.10 25.03
C MET A 189 -22.95 1.70 25.39
N TYR A 190 -22.35 2.35 26.39
CA TYR A 190 -21.03 2.02 26.90
C TYR A 190 -20.98 0.62 27.51
N THR A 191 -21.98 0.24 28.33
CA THR A 191 -22.06 -1.10 28.94
C THR A 191 -22.19 -2.20 27.89
N LEU A 192 -23.03 -1.99 26.87
CA LEU A 192 -23.20 -2.94 25.76
C LEU A 192 -21.92 -3.04 24.92
N PHE A 193 -21.25 -1.92 24.65
CA PHE A 193 -19.96 -1.89 23.97
C PHE A 193 -18.87 -2.62 24.78
N GLN A 194 -18.82 -2.44 26.10
CA GLN A 194 -17.91 -3.18 26.98
C GLN A 194 -18.13 -4.69 26.90
N ALA A 195 -19.39 -5.15 26.90
CA ALA A 195 -19.71 -6.57 26.71
C ALA A 195 -19.25 -7.10 25.34
N MET A 196 -19.47 -6.32 24.28
CA MET A 196 -19.05 -6.71 22.93
C MET A 196 -17.54 -6.83 22.80
N CYS A 197 -16.78 -5.88 23.37
CA CYS A 197 -15.32 -5.88 23.32
C CYS A 197 -14.65 -6.79 24.37
N GLY A 198 -15.44 -7.50 25.19
CA GLY A 198 -14.90 -8.35 26.26
C GLY A 198 -14.32 -7.58 27.46
N GLY A 199 -14.64 -6.30 27.62
CA GLY A 199 -14.22 -5.49 28.78
C GLY A 199 -15.00 -5.83 30.05
N VAL A 200 -16.20 -6.38 29.93
CA VAL A 200 -17.02 -6.87 31.04
C VAL A 200 -17.68 -8.19 30.63
N SER A 201 -17.82 -9.14 31.57
CA SER A 201 -18.50 -10.41 31.30
C SER A 201 -19.96 -10.17 30.90
N TRP A 202 -20.44 -10.89 29.89
CA TRP A 202 -21.86 -10.85 29.48
C TRP A 202 -22.81 -11.20 30.63
N GLY A 203 -22.36 -12.00 31.59
CA GLY A 203 -23.10 -12.31 32.82
C GLY A 203 -23.32 -11.08 33.69
N ASP A 204 -22.31 -10.24 33.87
CA ASP A 204 -22.39 -9.02 34.70
C ASP A 204 -23.29 -7.95 34.05
N VAL A 205 -23.40 -7.99 32.71
CA VAL A 205 -24.31 -7.14 31.95
C VAL A 205 -25.75 -7.64 32.09
N THR A 206 -25.99 -8.94 31.95
CA THR A 206 -27.35 -9.51 31.90
C THR A 206 -27.97 -9.78 33.27
N THR A 207 -27.19 -10.09 34.30
CA THR A 207 -27.71 -10.44 35.65
C THR A 207 -28.58 -9.33 36.26
N PRO A 208 -28.20 -8.03 36.22
CA PRO A 208 -29.07 -6.95 36.73
C PRO A 208 -30.42 -6.87 35.99
N LEU A 209 -30.46 -7.21 34.70
CA LEU A 209 -31.68 -7.16 33.90
C LEU A 209 -32.70 -8.25 34.26
N GLN A 210 -32.29 -9.31 34.98
CA GLN A 210 -33.22 -10.31 35.50
C GLN A 210 -34.21 -9.70 36.51
N ARG A 211 -33.77 -8.68 37.25
CA ARG A 211 -34.61 -7.96 38.23
C ARG A 211 -35.53 -6.96 37.54
N VAL A 212 -35.05 -6.32 36.48
CA VAL A 212 -35.82 -5.37 35.65
C VAL A 212 -36.97 -6.08 34.93
N GLY A 213 -36.72 -7.28 34.40
CA GLY A 213 -37.76 -8.14 33.87
C GLY A 213 -37.26 -9.19 32.86
N PRO A 214 -37.96 -10.31 32.72
CA PRO A 214 -37.53 -11.43 31.87
C PRO A 214 -37.40 -11.03 30.39
N PHE A 215 -38.24 -10.10 29.92
CA PHE A 215 -38.15 -9.57 28.56
C PHE A 215 -36.81 -8.88 28.31
N TYR A 216 -36.39 -7.96 29.18
CA TYR A 216 -35.13 -7.21 29.03
C TYR A 216 -33.91 -8.11 29.17
N PHE A 217 -33.97 -9.13 30.05
CA PHE A 217 -32.95 -10.15 30.16
C PHE A 217 -32.76 -10.93 28.86
N VAL A 218 -33.84 -11.48 28.28
CA VAL A 218 -33.79 -12.21 27.00
C VAL A 218 -33.35 -11.29 25.86
N PHE A 219 -33.82 -10.04 25.85
CA PHE A 219 -33.45 -9.06 24.83
C PHE A 219 -31.94 -8.75 24.86
N ALA A 220 -31.35 -8.61 26.05
CA ALA A 220 -29.90 -8.47 26.19
C ALA A 220 -29.13 -9.73 25.80
N LEU A 221 -29.66 -10.94 26.07
CA LEU A 221 -29.04 -12.18 25.59
C LEU A 221 -29.02 -12.27 24.06
N VAL A 222 -30.10 -11.86 23.39
CA VAL A 222 -30.16 -11.78 21.92
C VAL A 222 -29.09 -10.82 21.38
N TYR A 223 -28.91 -9.66 22.02
CA TYR A 223 -27.84 -8.73 21.69
C TYR A 223 -26.46 -9.37 21.80
N ILE A 224 -26.18 -10.04 22.93
CA ILE A 224 -24.88 -10.70 23.18
C ILE A 224 -24.63 -11.80 22.14
N PHE A 225 -25.63 -12.64 21.89
CA PHE A 225 -25.55 -13.69 20.88
C PHE A 225 -25.23 -13.11 19.50
N PHE A 226 -25.97 -12.09 19.07
CA PHE A 226 -25.77 -11.45 17.79
C PHE A 226 -24.38 -10.78 17.68
N CYS A 227 -23.92 -10.12 18.74
CA CYS A 227 -22.60 -9.48 18.74
C CYS A 227 -21.46 -10.49 18.63
N ILE A 228 -21.52 -11.58 19.40
CA ILE A 228 -20.47 -12.59 19.43
C ILE A 228 -20.45 -13.42 18.14
N PHE A 229 -21.60 -13.92 17.70
CA PHE A 229 -21.65 -14.87 16.57
C PHE A 229 -21.77 -14.18 15.20
N SER A 230 -22.27 -12.96 15.13
CA SER A 230 -22.45 -12.25 13.85
C SER A 230 -21.52 -11.06 13.74
N VAL A 231 -21.61 -10.07 14.61
CA VAL A 231 -20.90 -8.79 14.44
C VAL A 231 -19.39 -8.96 14.42
N LEU A 232 -18.81 -9.62 15.44
CA LEU A 232 -17.35 -9.81 15.50
C LEU A 232 -16.83 -10.58 14.28
N ASN A 233 -17.58 -11.60 13.84
CA ASN A 233 -17.24 -12.38 12.67
C ASN A 233 -17.37 -11.58 11.36
N ILE A 234 -18.36 -10.69 11.24
CA ILE A 234 -18.49 -9.77 10.09
C ILE A 234 -17.33 -8.78 10.07
N VAL A 235 -16.96 -8.20 11.21
CA VAL A 235 -15.82 -7.28 11.31
C VAL A 235 -14.55 -7.97 10.82
N THR A 236 -14.24 -9.16 11.36
CA THR A 236 -13.09 -9.96 10.92
C THR A 236 -13.17 -10.31 9.44
N GLY A 237 -14.36 -10.68 8.93
CA GLY A 237 -14.59 -10.97 7.51
C GLY A 237 -14.27 -9.78 6.61
N VAL A 238 -14.75 -8.58 6.95
CA VAL A 238 -14.47 -7.35 6.18
C VAL A 238 -12.98 -7.02 6.16
N PHE A 239 -12.26 -7.24 7.26
CA PHE A 239 -10.80 -7.06 7.29
C PHE A 239 -10.07 -8.07 6.40
N VAL A 240 -10.49 -9.35 6.42
CA VAL A 240 -9.90 -10.40 5.58
C VAL A 240 -10.19 -10.12 4.10
N ASP A 241 -11.43 -9.78 3.75
CA ASP A 241 -11.83 -9.43 2.39
C ASP A 241 -11.05 -8.21 1.89
N GLY A 242 -10.87 -7.19 2.74
CA GLY A 242 -10.04 -6.03 2.43
C GLY A 242 -8.59 -6.43 2.12
N ALA A 243 -7.98 -7.29 2.93
CA ALA A 243 -6.61 -7.76 2.71
C ALA A 243 -6.49 -8.59 1.41
N ILE A 244 -7.47 -9.44 1.11
CA ILE A 244 -7.52 -10.22 -0.14
C ILE A 244 -7.66 -9.29 -1.34
N GLU A 245 -8.51 -8.27 -1.25
CA GLU A 245 -8.74 -7.31 -2.34
C GLU A 245 -7.48 -6.47 -2.63
N LEU A 246 -6.78 -6.01 -1.59
CA LEU A 246 -5.47 -5.35 -1.72
C LEU A 246 -4.45 -6.25 -2.44
N ALA A 247 -4.35 -7.52 -2.05
CA ALA A 247 -3.45 -8.47 -2.70
C ALA A 247 -3.80 -8.74 -4.17
N LYS A 248 -5.11 -8.75 -4.51
CA LYS A 248 -5.57 -8.86 -5.90
C LYS A 248 -5.23 -7.62 -6.72
N GLN A 249 -5.40 -6.43 -6.16
CA GLN A 249 -5.05 -5.17 -6.82
C GLN A 249 -3.56 -5.07 -7.09
N ASP A 250 -2.71 -5.49 -6.14
CA ASP A 250 -1.26 -5.53 -6.36
C ASP A 250 -0.92 -6.47 -7.53
N ARG A 251 -1.52 -7.67 -7.57
CA ARG A 251 -1.29 -8.62 -8.67
C ARG A 251 -1.80 -8.10 -10.02
N SER A 252 -3.00 -7.51 -10.07
CA SER A 252 -3.54 -6.98 -11.33
C SER A 252 -2.74 -5.77 -11.83
N MET A 253 -2.24 -4.92 -10.92
CA MET A 253 -1.36 -3.82 -11.26
C MET A 253 -0.01 -4.31 -11.80
N LEU A 254 0.56 -5.37 -11.22
CA LEU A 254 1.78 -5.98 -11.73
C LEU A 254 1.59 -6.54 -13.15
N LEU A 255 0.49 -7.26 -13.38
CA LEU A 255 0.15 -7.78 -14.72
C LEU A 255 -0.07 -6.66 -15.74
N ALA A 256 -0.77 -5.58 -15.36
CA ALA A 256 -0.99 -4.43 -16.23
C ALA A 256 0.32 -3.73 -16.60
N LYS A 257 1.26 -3.59 -15.65
CA LYS A 257 2.59 -3.04 -15.93
C LYS A 257 3.38 -3.90 -16.91
N GLU A 258 3.29 -5.23 -16.79
CA GLU A 258 3.98 -6.15 -17.69
C GLU A 258 3.40 -6.09 -19.11
N ILE A 259 2.07 -6.06 -19.25
CA ILE A 259 1.40 -5.86 -20.54
C ILE A 259 1.80 -4.52 -21.16
N GLN A 260 1.76 -3.43 -20.38
CA GLN A 260 2.12 -2.10 -20.86
C GLN A 260 3.59 -2.03 -21.31
N ALA A 261 4.50 -2.66 -20.58
CA ALA A 261 5.91 -2.73 -20.97
C ALA A 261 6.10 -3.53 -22.26
N ARG A 262 5.34 -4.61 -22.46
CA ARG A 262 5.35 -5.40 -23.69
C ARG A 262 4.80 -4.61 -24.87
N GLU A 263 3.68 -3.91 -24.72
CA GLU A 263 3.10 -3.04 -25.75
C GLU A 263 4.04 -1.88 -26.11
N ALA A 264 4.66 -1.22 -25.12
CA ALA A 264 5.64 -0.18 -25.38
C ALA A 264 6.88 -0.70 -26.13
N SER A 265 7.33 -1.92 -25.80
CA SER A 265 8.42 -2.56 -26.55
C SER A 265 7.99 -2.96 -27.97
N ALA A 266 6.75 -3.39 -28.19
CA ALA A 266 6.22 -3.70 -29.51
C ALA A 266 6.18 -2.44 -30.39
N ALA A 267 5.62 -1.34 -29.87
CA ALA A 267 5.55 -0.07 -30.60
C ALA A 267 6.94 0.45 -31.00
N HIS A 268 7.94 0.30 -30.12
CA HIS A 268 9.32 0.67 -30.46
C HIS A 268 9.92 -0.23 -31.55
N LEU A 269 9.62 -1.53 -31.55
CA LEU A 269 10.06 -2.46 -32.60
C LEU A 269 9.38 -2.17 -33.94
N GLU A 270 8.10 -1.78 -33.94
CA GLU A 270 7.39 -1.34 -35.16
C GLU A 270 8.00 -0.06 -35.73
N GLU A 271 8.38 0.90 -34.87
CA GLU A 271 9.09 2.11 -35.29
C GLU A 271 10.45 1.79 -35.92
N LEU A 272 11.22 0.87 -35.32
CA LEU A 272 12.48 0.39 -35.88
C LEU A 272 12.29 -0.26 -37.25
N LEU A 273 11.28 -1.13 -37.39
CA LEU A 273 10.98 -1.75 -38.68
C LEU A 273 10.66 -0.70 -39.73
N THR A 274 9.87 0.31 -39.38
CA THR A 274 9.54 1.43 -40.28
C THR A 274 10.77 2.25 -40.69
N GLU A 275 11.81 2.34 -39.85
CA GLU A 275 13.10 2.99 -40.21
C GLU A 275 13.98 2.11 -41.12
N MET A 276 13.78 0.79 -41.06
CA MET A 276 14.52 -0.20 -41.84
C MET A 276 13.88 -0.40 -43.22
N ASP A 277 12.55 -0.39 -43.29
CA ASP A 277 11.72 -0.47 -44.49
C ASP A 277 11.94 0.78 -45.38
N ALA A 278 12.58 0.60 -46.53
CA ALA A 278 12.99 1.70 -47.39
C ALA A 278 11.90 2.08 -48.41
N ASP A 279 11.10 1.11 -48.84
CA ASP A 279 10.08 1.29 -49.87
C ASP A 279 8.65 1.52 -49.29
N GLY A 280 8.47 1.26 -47.99
CA GLY A 280 7.27 1.50 -47.22
C GLY A 280 6.19 0.42 -47.40
N ASP A 281 6.55 -0.77 -47.88
CA ASP A 281 5.62 -1.86 -48.14
C ASP A 281 5.24 -2.66 -46.87
N LYS A 282 5.85 -2.34 -45.71
CA LYS A 282 5.68 -2.98 -44.40
C LYS A 282 6.21 -4.41 -44.31
N ILE A 283 7.08 -4.77 -45.23
CA ILE A 283 7.75 -6.06 -45.30
C ILE A 283 9.24 -5.76 -45.33
N LEU A 284 10.03 -6.50 -44.56
CA LEU A 284 11.45 -6.30 -44.53
C LEU A 284 12.15 -7.36 -45.37
N THR A 285 12.63 -6.96 -46.55
CA THR A 285 13.40 -7.88 -47.39
C THR A 285 14.79 -8.11 -46.82
N GLN A 286 15.42 -9.21 -47.24
CA GLN A 286 16.77 -9.55 -46.82
C GLN A 286 17.78 -8.43 -47.13
N GLU A 287 17.66 -7.79 -48.30
CA GLU A 287 18.54 -6.70 -48.72
C GLU A 287 18.36 -5.46 -47.83
N GLU A 288 17.12 -5.05 -47.56
CA GLU A 288 16.81 -3.91 -46.69
C GLU A 288 17.25 -4.15 -45.24
N PHE A 289 17.10 -5.37 -44.73
CA PHE A 289 17.58 -5.73 -43.39
C PHE A 289 19.10 -5.53 -43.28
N PHE A 290 19.88 -6.02 -44.25
CA PHE A 290 21.34 -5.86 -44.19
C PHE A 290 21.80 -4.42 -44.42
N GLU A 291 21.22 -3.70 -45.37
CA GLU A 291 21.56 -2.30 -45.60
C GLU A 291 21.21 -1.42 -44.40
N SER A 292 20.06 -1.66 -43.78
CA SER A 292 19.63 -0.92 -42.58
C SER A 292 20.50 -1.25 -41.36
N MET A 293 20.99 -2.48 -41.23
CA MET A 293 21.95 -2.88 -40.20
C MET A 293 23.32 -2.21 -40.33
N GLU A 294 23.65 -1.57 -41.45
CA GLU A 294 24.83 -0.71 -41.57
C GLU A 294 24.63 0.70 -41.00
N LYS A 295 23.37 1.16 -40.89
CA LYS A 295 23.03 2.51 -40.42
C LYS A 295 23.37 2.68 -38.92
N PRO A 296 23.99 3.79 -38.50
CA PRO A 296 24.46 3.97 -37.12
C PRO A 296 23.36 3.93 -36.05
N ASN A 297 22.18 4.46 -36.36
CA ASN A 297 21.00 4.45 -35.47
C ASN A 297 20.50 3.03 -35.23
N ILE A 298 20.36 2.23 -36.29
CA ILE A 298 19.89 0.83 -36.20
C ILE A 298 20.89 -0.03 -35.43
N LYS A 299 22.20 0.10 -35.68
CA LYS A 299 23.24 -0.60 -34.90
C LYS A 299 23.14 -0.31 -33.40
N MET A 300 22.91 0.95 -33.04
CA MET A 300 22.80 1.35 -31.64
C MET A 300 21.54 0.77 -30.98
N ASN A 301 20.41 0.77 -31.69
CA ASN A 301 19.16 0.21 -31.20
C ASN A 301 19.22 -1.33 -31.09
N MET A 302 19.84 -2.01 -32.05
CA MET A 302 20.07 -3.47 -32.00
C MET A 302 21.02 -3.87 -30.87
N ALA A 303 22.10 -3.12 -30.65
CA ALA A 303 22.97 -3.34 -29.50
C ALA A 303 22.25 -3.14 -28.16
N ALA A 304 21.34 -2.16 -28.07
CA ALA A 304 20.49 -1.97 -26.90
C ALA A 304 19.49 -3.13 -26.67
N LEU A 305 19.13 -3.85 -27.73
CA LEU A 305 18.35 -5.08 -27.68
C LEU A 305 19.20 -6.35 -27.46
N SER A 306 20.51 -6.20 -27.20
CA SER A 306 21.47 -7.29 -27.03
C SER A 306 21.65 -8.18 -28.27
N VAL A 307 21.40 -7.63 -29.45
CA VAL A 307 21.66 -8.29 -30.73
C VAL A 307 23.02 -7.81 -31.25
N ASP A 308 23.93 -8.76 -31.53
CA ASP A 308 25.20 -8.46 -32.20
C ASP A 308 24.96 -8.24 -33.71
N PRO A 309 25.35 -7.07 -34.27
CA PRO A 309 25.28 -6.84 -35.72
C PRO A 309 26.02 -7.88 -36.56
N GLY A 310 27.02 -8.57 -36.00
CA GLY A 310 27.73 -9.66 -36.65
C GLY A 310 26.89 -10.92 -36.90
N GLU A 311 25.77 -11.07 -36.19
CA GLU A 311 24.85 -12.22 -36.31
C GLU A 311 23.61 -11.90 -37.15
N ALA A 312 23.60 -10.78 -37.89
CA ALA A 312 22.47 -10.32 -38.69
C ALA A 312 21.89 -11.41 -39.62
N HIS A 313 22.74 -12.25 -40.23
CA HIS A 313 22.27 -13.37 -41.05
C HIS A 313 21.45 -14.40 -40.27
N MET A 314 21.93 -14.77 -39.08
CA MET A 314 21.23 -15.73 -38.23
C MET A 314 19.95 -15.12 -37.68
N LEU A 315 20.00 -13.84 -37.29
CA LEU A 315 18.83 -13.12 -36.82
C LEU A 315 17.73 -13.08 -37.89
N PHE A 316 18.05 -12.70 -39.12
CA PHE A 316 17.07 -12.67 -40.21
C PHE A 316 16.41 -14.04 -40.40
N SER A 317 17.21 -15.12 -40.41
CA SER A 317 16.67 -16.49 -40.54
C SER A 317 15.84 -16.97 -39.36
N ILE A 318 15.97 -16.35 -38.18
CA ILE A 318 15.13 -16.66 -37.01
C ILE A 318 13.83 -15.86 -37.06
N LEU A 319 13.87 -14.64 -37.63
CA LEU A 319 12.70 -13.78 -37.77
C LEU A 319 11.78 -14.23 -38.91
N ASP A 320 12.35 -14.72 -40.03
CA ASP A 320 11.64 -15.33 -41.16
C ASP A 320 11.12 -16.73 -40.76
N GLU A 321 9.96 -16.78 -40.07
CA GLU A 321 9.38 -18.02 -39.55
C GLU A 321 8.82 -18.93 -40.65
N ASP A 322 8.29 -18.35 -41.74
CA ASP A 322 7.66 -19.10 -42.82
C ASP A 322 8.61 -19.42 -44.00
N GLY A 323 9.79 -18.80 -44.02
CA GLY A 323 10.86 -19.05 -44.98
C GLY A 323 10.60 -18.43 -46.35
N ASP A 324 9.76 -17.39 -46.42
CA ASP A 324 9.43 -16.72 -47.68
C ASP A 324 10.53 -15.74 -48.16
N GLY A 325 11.56 -15.52 -47.33
CA GLY A 325 12.69 -14.65 -47.62
C GLY A 325 12.43 -13.18 -47.29
N ALA A 326 11.34 -12.89 -46.59
CA ALA A 326 10.94 -11.59 -46.10
C ALA A 326 10.49 -11.68 -44.63
N VAL A 327 10.44 -10.54 -43.94
CA VAL A 327 9.99 -10.48 -42.54
C VAL A 327 8.87 -9.46 -42.42
N SER A 328 7.66 -9.92 -42.12
CA SER A 328 6.52 -9.06 -41.87
C SER A 328 6.59 -8.39 -40.49
N ILE A 329 5.80 -7.32 -40.27
CA ILE A 329 5.72 -6.66 -38.96
C ILE A 329 5.43 -7.63 -37.80
N PRO A 330 4.44 -8.53 -37.89
CA PRO A 330 4.17 -9.50 -36.83
C PRO A 330 5.38 -10.40 -36.53
N GLU A 331 6.07 -10.88 -37.57
CA GLU A 331 7.24 -11.76 -37.45
C GLU A 331 8.42 -11.04 -36.80
N PHE A 332 8.70 -9.80 -37.21
CA PHE A 332 9.75 -8.99 -36.61
C PHE A 332 9.46 -8.71 -35.14
N VAL A 333 8.24 -8.25 -34.81
CA VAL A 333 7.88 -7.88 -33.43
C VAL A 333 7.84 -9.11 -32.53
N GLU A 334 7.20 -10.20 -32.95
CA GLU A 334 7.15 -11.43 -32.16
C GLU A 334 8.52 -12.10 -32.04
N GLY A 335 9.26 -12.20 -33.14
CA GLY A 335 10.58 -12.81 -33.17
C GLY A 335 11.57 -12.05 -32.28
N MET A 336 11.62 -10.72 -32.38
CA MET A 336 12.45 -9.88 -31.51
C MET A 336 12.00 -9.94 -30.05
N GLN A 337 10.69 -10.05 -29.76
CA GLN A 337 10.20 -10.26 -28.39
C GLN A 337 10.58 -11.63 -27.82
N ARG A 338 10.64 -12.68 -28.63
CA ARG A 338 11.07 -14.03 -28.21
C ARG A 338 12.57 -14.10 -27.96
N LEU A 339 13.36 -13.40 -28.79
CA LEU A 339 14.81 -13.31 -28.66
C LEU A 339 15.26 -12.42 -27.50
N LYS A 340 14.41 -11.48 -27.09
CA LYS A 340 14.67 -10.58 -25.97
C LYS A 340 14.37 -11.25 -24.63
N GLY A 341 15.38 -11.87 -24.03
CA GLY A 341 15.32 -12.36 -22.64
C GLY A 341 16.21 -13.56 -22.36
N GLU A 342 16.28 -13.97 -21.10
CA GLU A 342 16.94 -15.22 -20.70
C GLU A 342 16.02 -16.42 -21.02
N ALA A 343 16.60 -17.51 -21.52
CA ALA A 343 15.85 -18.75 -21.75
C ALA A 343 15.25 -19.26 -20.44
N LYS A 344 13.94 -19.49 -20.40
CA LYS A 344 13.27 -20.01 -19.20
C LYS A 344 13.55 -21.51 -19.08
N ALA A 345 13.44 -22.04 -17.86
CA ALA A 345 13.59 -23.46 -17.60
C ALA A 345 12.65 -24.33 -18.48
N PHE A 346 11.46 -23.82 -18.79
CA PHE A 346 10.51 -24.47 -19.68
C PHE A 346 11.03 -24.57 -21.13
N ASP A 347 11.67 -23.51 -21.64
CA ASP A 347 12.22 -23.47 -23.00
C ASP A 347 13.36 -24.50 -23.15
N VAL A 348 14.22 -24.62 -22.13
CA VAL A 348 15.26 -25.66 -22.07
C VAL A 348 14.64 -27.06 -22.07
N HIS A 349 13.58 -27.27 -21.30
CA HIS A 349 12.87 -28.56 -21.29
C HIS A 349 12.21 -28.89 -22.63
N MET A 350 11.64 -27.89 -23.32
CA MET A 350 11.11 -28.06 -24.68
C MET A 350 12.21 -28.47 -25.67
N LEU A 351 13.38 -27.84 -25.58
CA LEU A 351 14.53 -28.16 -26.42
C LEU A 351 15.05 -29.58 -26.15
N MET A 352 15.13 -29.98 -24.87
CA MET A 352 15.47 -31.36 -24.49
C MET A 352 14.46 -32.39 -25.01
N TYR A 353 13.17 -32.06 -24.96
CA TYR A 353 12.11 -32.91 -25.48
C TYR A 353 12.22 -33.07 -27.00
N ALA A 354 12.35 -31.96 -27.74
CA ALA A 354 12.54 -31.95 -29.17
C ALA A 354 13.78 -32.75 -29.59
N ASN A 355 14.91 -32.57 -28.88
CA ASN A 355 16.14 -33.30 -29.15
C ASN A 355 15.99 -34.82 -28.92
N ARG A 356 15.29 -35.24 -27.86
CA ARG A 356 14.95 -36.66 -27.64
C ARG A 356 14.08 -37.23 -28.76
N HIS A 357 13.09 -36.47 -29.21
CA HIS A 357 12.23 -36.88 -30.32
C HIS A 357 13.05 -37.02 -31.62
N LEU A 358 13.94 -36.07 -31.90
CA LEU A 358 14.83 -36.09 -33.06
C LEU A 358 15.74 -37.32 -33.04
N LEU A 359 16.36 -37.62 -31.90
CA LEU A 359 17.16 -38.83 -31.72
C LEU A 359 16.34 -40.11 -31.95
N HIS A 360 15.07 -40.14 -31.53
CA HIS A 360 14.20 -41.28 -31.76
C HIS A 360 13.85 -41.45 -33.25
N VAL A 361 13.59 -40.35 -33.97
CA VAL A 361 13.34 -40.38 -35.42
C VAL A 361 14.60 -40.81 -36.17
N CYS A 362 15.77 -40.26 -35.82
CA CYS A 362 17.05 -40.66 -36.39
C CYS A 362 17.33 -42.16 -36.16
N SER A 363 17.09 -42.68 -34.95
CA SER A 363 17.24 -44.12 -34.67
C SER A 363 16.34 -44.96 -35.57
N GLY A 364 15.06 -44.60 -35.69
CA GLY A 364 14.13 -45.32 -36.58
C GLY A 364 14.54 -45.26 -38.05
N LEU A 365 15.11 -44.14 -38.49
CA LEU A 365 15.66 -44.01 -39.85
C LEU A 365 16.91 -44.87 -40.05
N PHE A 366 17.79 -44.96 -39.06
CA PHE A 366 18.95 -45.85 -39.09
C PHE A 366 18.54 -47.33 -39.09
N ASP A 367 17.55 -47.71 -38.30
CA ASP A 367 17.03 -49.07 -38.27
C ASP A 367 16.43 -49.45 -39.64
N TRP A 368 15.63 -48.56 -40.24
CA TRP A 368 15.08 -48.75 -41.58
C TRP A 368 16.16 -48.85 -42.67
N LEU A 369 17.20 -48.00 -42.60
CA LEU A 369 18.34 -48.05 -43.52
C LEU A 369 19.17 -49.34 -43.34
N ALA A 370 19.27 -49.86 -42.12
CA ALA A 370 19.96 -51.11 -41.84
C ALA A 370 19.19 -52.32 -42.39
N GLU A 371 17.87 -52.33 -42.27
CA GLU A 371 17.00 -53.38 -42.81
C GLU A 371 17.02 -53.41 -44.35
N ASN A 372 17.00 -52.25 -45.01
CA ASN A 372 16.93 -52.14 -46.48
C ASN A 372 18.29 -52.03 -47.18
N LYS A 373 19.38 -52.36 -46.47
CA LYS A 373 20.76 -52.20 -46.95
C LYS A 373 21.05 -52.99 -48.23
N SER A 374 20.46 -54.18 -48.40
CA SER A 374 20.66 -55.02 -49.60
C SER A 374 20.04 -54.39 -50.84
N GLU A 375 18.80 -53.90 -50.75
CA GLU A 375 18.09 -53.27 -51.86
C GLU A 375 18.73 -51.93 -52.27
N LEU A 376 19.20 -51.15 -51.29
CA LEU A 376 19.93 -49.90 -51.55
C LEU A 376 21.26 -50.13 -52.28
N ASN A 377 21.97 -51.21 -51.95
CA ASN A 377 23.20 -51.59 -52.64
C ASN A 377 22.92 -52.08 -54.08
N GLU A 378 21.79 -52.74 -54.34
CA GLU A 378 21.37 -53.12 -55.69
C GLU A 378 21.04 -51.91 -56.58
N LEU A 379 20.56 -50.82 -55.97
CA LEU A 379 20.33 -49.52 -56.64
C LEU A 379 21.62 -48.69 -56.84
N GLY A 380 22.79 -49.23 -56.48
CA GLY A 380 24.08 -48.56 -56.62
C GLY A 380 24.36 -47.49 -55.54
N LEU A 381 23.52 -47.38 -54.51
CA LEU A 381 23.74 -46.50 -53.36
C LEU A 381 24.54 -47.28 -52.30
N SER A 382 25.86 -47.16 -52.33
CA SER A 382 26.72 -47.84 -51.35
C SER A 382 26.60 -47.18 -49.96
N VAL A 383 25.90 -47.84 -49.04
CA VAL A 383 25.80 -47.39 -47.64
C VAL A 383 26.98 -47.96 -46.85
N HIS A 384 28.05 -47.18 -46.69
CA HIS A 384 29.16 -47.52 -45.79
C HIS A 384 28.73 -47.43 -44.33
N SER A 385 29.29 -48.30 -43.48
CA SER A 385 28.89 -48.57 -42.10
C SER A 385 28.54 -47.33 -41.28
N PHE A 386 27.35 -47.34 -40.67
CA PHE A 386 26.92 -46.35 -39.70
C PHE A 386 27.76 -46.44 -38.42
N PRO A 387 28.29 -45.33 -37.89
CA PRO A 387 28.86 -45.32 -36.56
C PRO A 387 27.72 -45.52 -35.55
N LEU A 388 27.84 -46.59 -34.75
CA LEU A 388 27.04 -46.81 -33.54
C LEU A 388 27.34 -45.74 -32.49
#